data_AF-A0A819QXA0-F1
#
_entry.id   AF-A0A819QXA0-F1
#
_cell.length_a   1.000
_cell.length_b   1.000
_cell.length_c   1.000
_cell.angle_alpha   90.00
_cell.angle_beta   90.00
_cell.angle_gamma   90.00
#
_symmetry.space_group_name_H-M   'P 1'
#
loop_
_entity.id
_entity.type
_entity.pdbx_description
1 polymer ?
#
loop_
_entity_poly.entity_id
_entity_poly.type
_entity_poly.pdbx_seq_one_letter_code
_entity_poly.pdbx_strand_id
1 'polypeptide(L)' 'IYQKIFSLPKHDDYYAIFGSWIIHGLFAGFGIREDKRLITDADSPVTACCIAWK' A
#
# COMPACT_ATOMS: atom_id res chain seq x y z
N ILE A 1 -18.70 -0.02 -13.18
CA ILE A 1 -17.42 0.62 -13.58
C ILE A 1 -16.39 -0.50 -13.73
N TYR A 2 -15.53 -0.44 -14.75
CA TYR A 2 -14.44 -1.41 -14.99
C TYR A 2 -13.11 -0.67 -15.05
N GLN A 3 -12.04 -1.29 -14.53
CA GLN A 3 -10.70 -0.72 -14.50
C GLN A 3 -9.73 -1.65 -15.23
N LYS A 4 -8.75 -1.07 -15.93
CA LYS A 4 -7.61 -1.83 -16.48
C LYS A 4 -6.80 -2.46 -15.35
N ILE A 5 -6.41 -3.73 -15.52
CA ILE A 5 -5.63 -4.47 -14.53
C ILE A 5 -4.19 -3.95 -14.49
N PHE A 6 -3.63 -3.90 -13.29
CA PHE A 6 -2.21 -3.66 -13.02
C PHE A 6 -1.69 -4.75 -12.09
N SER A 7 -0.56 -5.39 -12.43
CA SER A 7 0.03 -6.46 -11.63
C SER A 7 0.84 -5.88 -10.48
N LEU A 8 0.54 -6.30 -9.25
CA LEU A 8 1.31 -5.90 -8.07
C LEU A 8 2.57 -6.77 -7.93
N PRO A 9 3.75 -6.16 -7.71
CA PRO A 9 4.95 -6.91 -7.37
C PRO A 9 4.79 -7.57 -5.99
N LYS A 10 5.42 -8.73 -5.82
CA LYS A 10 5.55 -9.39 -4.51
C LYS A 10 6.93 -9.17 -3.91
N HIS A 11 6.98 -9.04 -2.60
CA HIS A 11 8.19 -9.12 -1.82
C HIS A 11 7.92 -10.04 -0.62
N ASP A 12 8.80 -11.02 -0.39
CA ASP A 12 8.65 -12.02 0.68
C ASP A 12 7.24 -12.66 0.75
N ASP A 13 6.68 -12.98 -0.42
CA ASP A 13 5.32 -13.52 -0.64
C ASP A 13 4.14 -12.60 -0.34
N TYR A 14 4.37 -11.37 0.08
CA TYR A 14 3.33 -10.36 0.31
C TYR A 14 3.14 -9.44 -0.90
N TYR A 15 1.88 -9.11 -1.17
CA TYR A 15 1.48 -7.97 -1.99
C TYR A 15 1.29 -6.76 -1.08
N ALA A 16 1.88 -5.63 -1.48
CA ALA A 16 1.78 -4.38 -0.72
C ALA A 16 0.94 -3.34 -1.46
N ILE A 17 0.09 -2.65 -0.71
CA ILE A 17 -0.64 -1.45 -1.15
C ILE A 17 -0.12 -0.25 -0.36
N PHE A 18 0.20 0.81 -1.08
CA PHE A 18 0.61 2.09 -0.50
C PHE A 18 -0.61 2.99 -0.37
N GLY A 19 -0.93 3.38 0.86
CA GLY A 19 -1.93 4.41 1.16
C GLY A 19 -1.24 5.75 1.35
N SER A 20 -1.82 6.81 0.80
CA SER A 20 -1.33 8.19 0.97
C SER A 20 -2.38 9.03 1.68
N TRP A 21 -1.98 9.81 2.66
CA TRP A 21 -2.86 10.73 3.37
C TRP A 21 -2.82 12.11 2.72
N ILE A 22 -4.00 12.66 2.43
CA ILE A 22 -4.16 14.03 1.97
C ILE A 22 -4.84 14.82 3.09
N ILE A 23 -4.14 15.82 3.64
CA ILE A 23 -4.66 16.70 4.70
C ILE A 23 -4.64 18.13 4.16
N HIS A 24 -5.80 18.78 4.14
CA HIS A 24 -5.99 20.11 3.53
C HIS A 24 -5.47 20.22 2.09
N GLY A 25 -5.65 19.15 1.29
CA GLY A 25 -5.20 19.12 -0.11
C GLY A 25 -3.71 18.87 -0.30
N LEU A 26 -2.95 18.67 0.78
CA LEU A 26 -1.51 18.41 0.74
C LEU A 26 -1.20 16.96 1.09
N PHE A 27 -0.17 16.41 0.45
CA PHE A 27 0.41 15.13 0.85
C PHE A 27 0.95 15.22 2.28
N ALA A 28 0.49 14.34 3.15
CA ALA A 28 0.80 14.34 4.57
C ALA A 28 1.51 13.06 5.05
N GLY A 29 1.92 12.21 4.13
CA GLY A 29 2.61 10.95 4.42
C GLY A 29 1.95 9.75 3.77
N PHE A 30 2.55 8.58 4.00
CA PHE A 30 2.08 7.32 3.46
C PHE A 30 2.16 6.22 4.52
N GLY A 31 1.39 5.15 4.29
CA GLY A 31 1.46 3.91 5.05
C GLY A 31 1.41 2.72 4.09
N ILE A 32 1.78 1.54 4.59
CA ILE A 32 1.74 0.30 3.81
C ILE A 32 0.82 -0.68 4.51
N ARG A 33 -0.05 -1.32 3.72
CA ARG A 33 -0.78 -2.53 4.13
C ARG A 33 -0.37 -3.66 3.22
N GLU A 34 -0.14 -4.82 3.80
CA GLU A 34 0.35 -5.98 3.05
C GLU A 34 -0.46 -7.23 3.34
N ASP A 35 -0.60 -8.08 2.33
CA ASP A 35 -1.32 -9.34 2.44
C ASP A 35 -0.72 -10.39 1.49
N LYS A 36 -0.88 -11.67 1.79
CA LYS A 36 -0.49 -12.76 0.86
C LYS A 36 -1.48 -12.89 -0.30
N ARG A 37 -2.68 -12.30 -0.16
CA ARG A 37 -3.70 -12.18 -1.21
C ARG A 37 -3.52 -10.89 -1.99
N LEU A 38 -3.94 -10.89 -3.26
CA LEU A 38 -3.69 -9.78 -4.21
C LEU A 38 -4.36 -8.45 -3.81
N ILE A 39 -5.48 -8.50 -3.08
CA ILE A 39 -6.25 -7.32 -2.66
C ILE A 39 -6.23 -7.29 -1.14
N THR A 40 -5.85 -6.15 -0.56
CA THR A 40 -5.91 -5.92 0.89
C THR A 40 -7.36 -5.75 1.33
N ASP A 41 -7.68 -6.27 2.53
CA ASP A 41 -9.01 -6.22 3.14
C ASP A 41 -8.99 -5.34 4.40
N ALA A 42 -10.11 -5.08 5.04
CA ALA A 42 -10.21 -4.30 6.28
C ALA A 42 -9.29 -4.83 7.39
N ASP A 43 -9.04 -6.13 7.43
CA ASP A 43 -8.21 -6.79 8.44
C ASP A 43 -6.74 -7.00 8.03
N SER A 44 -6.33 -6.63 6.81
CA SER A 44 -4.93 -6.79 6.38
C SER A 44 -3.97 -5.98 7.30
N PRO A 45 -2.85 -6.56 7.73
CA PRO A 45 -1.91 -5.87 8.63
C PRO A 45 -1.43 -4.52 8.08
N VAL A 46 -1.28 -3.55 8.98
CA VAL A 46 -0.51 -2.33 8.71
C VAL A 46 0.95 -2.65 9.01
N THR A 47 1.83 -2.41 8.05
CA THR A 47 3.27 -2.65 8.20
C THR A 47 4.01 -1.32 8.35
N ALA A 48 5.12 -1.34 9.08
CA ALA A 48 5.91 -0.13 9.33
C ALA A 48 6.59 0.33 8.04
N CYS A 49 6.54 1.63 7.74
CA CYS A 49 7.23 2.21 6.60
C CYS A 49 8.26 3.24 7.06
N CYS A 50 9.42 3.24 6.39
CA CYS A 50 10.51 4.18 6.65
C CYS A 50 11.02 4.75 5.31
N ILE A 51 11.28 6.05 5.28
CA ILE A 51 11.96 6.68 4.15
C ILE A 51 13.46 6.47 4.38
N ALA A 52 14.05 5.58 3.59
CA ALA A 52 15.50 5.40 3.56
C ALA A 52 16.11 6.43 2.61
N TRP A 53 16.77 7.45 3.18
CA TRP A 53 17.60 8.36 2.40
C TRP A 53 18.90 7.64 2.03
N LYS A 54 19.27 7.68 0.75
CA LYS A 54 20.59 7.29 0.27
C LYS A 54 21.48 8.51 0.15
#